data_AF-G9MLL7-F1
#
_entry.id   AF-G9MLL7-F1
#
_cell.length_a   1.000
_cell.length_b   1.000
_cell.length_c   1.000
_cell.angle_alpha   90.00
_cell.angle_beta   90.00
_cell.angle_gamma   90.00
#
_symmetry.space_group_name_H-M   'P 1'
#
loop_
_entity.id
_entity.type
_entity.pdbx_description
1 polymer ?
#
loop_
_entity_poly.entity_id
_entity_poly.type
_entity_poly.pdbx_seq_one_letter_code
_entity_poly.pdbx_strand_id
1 'polypeptide(L)'
;GFLRSYALLVRHPLDLILAQESFLLPNTLGWEQWDKFITPFRYLEDSGVANRYKHGQLRLSRLNWAVRIFNPRGTETRWFYALSESSISRHVQAATAPLLFSFAILSLALSAMQVILSTDLSDVGIPEPVGKVIGNIFLVFSLGVIFISASIWVLLLAIPSFVLIWQLIWALRHKNK
;
A
#
# COMPACT_ATOMS: atom_id res chain seq x y z
N GLY A 1 15.23 26.76 1.60
CA GLY A 1 14.70 25.42 1.93
C GLY A 1 15.66 24.35 1.47
N PHE A 2 15.56 23.94 0.20
CA PHE A 2 16.44 22.94 -0.42
C PHE A 2 17.94 23.19 -0.19
N LEU A 3 18.44 24.38 -0.57
CA LEU A 3 19.86 24.73 -0.40
C LEU A 3 20.31 24.74 1.07
N ARG A 4 19.44 25.14 2.00
CA ARG A 4 19.71 25.07 3.44
C ARG A 4 19.83 23.62 3.92
N SER A 5 18.98 22.72 3.41
CA SER A 5 19.12 21.28 3.70
C SER A 5 20.45 20.73 3.20
N TYR A 6 20.86 21.09 1.97
CA TYR A 6 22.18 20.70 1.44
C TYR A 6 23.34 21.31 2.23
N ALA A 7 23.22 22.55 2.70
CA ALA A 7 24.21 23.23 3.56
C ALA A 7 24.43 22.53 4.92
N LEU A 8 23.40 21.84 5.41
CA LEU A 8 23.42 21.08 6.66
C LEU A 8 23.83 19.61 6.45
N LEU A 9 23.54 19.04 5.28
CA LEU A 9 23.87 17.65 4.93
C LEU A 9 25.32 17.50 4.46
N VAL A 10 25.83 18.44 3.65
CA VAL A 10 27.17 18.37 3.06
C VAL A 10 28.07 19.36 3.81
N ARG A 11 28.63 18.92 4.93
CA ARG A 11 29.45 19.76 5.83
C ARG A 11 30.94 19.51 5.71
N HIS A 12 31.33 18.34 5.22
CA HIS A 12 32.71 17.93 5.04
C HIS A 12 33.02 17.52 3.59
N PRO A 13 34.30 17.54 3.19
CA PRO A 13 34.71 17.08 1.86
C PRO A 13 34.27 15.65 1.54
N LEU A 14 34.26 14.77 2.56
CA LEU A 14 33.76 13.41 2.42
C LEU A 14 32.26 13.37 2.08
N ASP A 15 31.45 14.24 2.68
CA ASP A 15 30.02 14.32 2.37
C ASP A 15 29.79 14.77 0.91
N LEU A 16 30.67 15.63 0.38
CA LEU A 16 30.61 16.07 -1.01
C LEU A 16 30.90 14.91 -1.97
N ILE A 17 31.92 14.09 -1.65
CA ILE A 17 32.24 12.88 -2.42
C ILE A 17 31.06 11.91 -2.40
N LEU A 18 30.48 11.63 -1.23
CA LEU A 18 29.31 10.75 -1.11
C LEU A 18 28.10 11.28 -1.88
N ALA A 19 27.89 12.61 -1.87
CA ALA A 19 26.83 13.23 -2.64
C ALA A 19 27.06 13.12 -4.16
N GLN A 20 28.31 13.20 -4.61
CA GLN A 20 28.70 12.98 -6.01
C GLN A 20 28.52 11.53 -6.43
N GLU A 21 28.93 10.56 -5.60
CA GLU A 21 28.71 9.13 -5.82
C GLU A 21 27.22 8.76 -5.88
N SER A 22 26.40 9.46 -5.10
CA SER A 22 24.94 9.30 -5.10
C SER A 22 24.24 10.06 -6.24
N PHE A 23 24.98 10.66 -7.17
CA PHE A 23 24.47 11.50 -8.26
C PHE A 23 23.60 12.68 -7.80
N LEU A 24 23.81 13.16 -6.56
CA LEU A 24 23.08 14.30 -6.00
C LEU A 24 23.72 15.63 -6.39
N LEU A 25 25.04 15.64 -6.63
CA LEU A 25 25.82 16.82 -7.03
C LEU A 25 26.76 16.48 -8.19
N PRO A 26 27.13 17.44 -9.05
CA PRO A 26 28.03 17.20 -10.16
C PRO A 26 29.45 16.85 -9.68
N ASN A 27 30.08 15.87 -10.33
CA ASN A 27 31.46 15.43 -10.03
C ASN A 27 32.52 16.49 -10.40
N THR A 28 32.13 17.50 -11.19
CA THR A 28 33.00 18.64 -11.56
C THR A 28 33.13 19.69 -10.46
N LEU A 29 32.32 19.57 -9.39
CA LEU A 29 32.22 20.59 -8.36
C LEU A 29 33.25 20.33 -7.25
N GLY A 30 34.23 21.21 -7.11
CA GLY A 30 35.28 21.11 -6.08
C GLY A 30 34.82 21.59 -4.71
N TRP A 31 35.48 21.13 -3.64
CA TRP A 31 35.14 21.48 -2.25
C TRP A 31 35.15 22.99 -2.00
N GLU A 32 36.17 23.71 -2.45
CA GLU A 32 36.26 25.16 -2.21
C GLU A 32 35.13 25.95 -2.89
N GLN A 33 34.70 25.51 -4.07
CA GLN A 33 33.59 26.14 -4.79
C GLN A 33 32.27 25.84 -4.09
N TRP A 34 32.08 24.61 -3.60
CA TRP A 34 30.93 24.23 -2.80
C TRP A 34 30.83 25.06 -1.52
N ASP A 35 31.91 25.11 -0.74
CA ASP A 35 31.92 25.75 0.57
C ASP A 35 31.61 27.24 0.47
N LYS A 36 32.23 27.94 -0.49
CA LYS A 36 31.94 29.36 -0.77
C LYS A 36 30.49 29.58 -1.20
N PHE A 37 29.95 28.70 -2.03
CA PHE A 37 28.56 28.81 -2.51
C PHE A 37 27.54 28.52 -1.40
N ILE A 38 27.78 27.51 -0.56
CA ILE A 38 26.78 26.96 0.36
C ILE A 38 26.75 27.68 1.72
N THR A 39 27.86 28.31 2.13
CA THR A 39 28.02 28.97 3.42
C THR A 39 26.90 29.97 3.77
N PRO A 40 26.48 30.89 2.86
CA PRO A 40 25.42 31.86 3.16
C PRO A 40 24.08 31.20 3.49
N PHE A 41 23.79 30.04 2.89
CA PHE A 41 22.51 29.35 3.06
C PHE A 41 22.39 28.62 4.40
N ARG A 42 23.50 28.40 5.11
CA ARG A 42 23.51 27.76 6.43
C ARG A 42 22.87 28.65 7.50
N TYR A 43 23.06 29.96 7.39
CA TYR A 43 22.56 30.96 8.35
C TYR A 43 21.19 31.54 7.97
N LEU A 44 20.55 30.97 6.95
CA LEU A 44 19.26 31.45 6.47
C LEU A 44 18.17 31.16 7.52
N GLU A 45 17.51 32.21 7.98
CA GLU A 45 16.43 32.14 8.97
C GLU A 45 15.20 31.40 8.41
N ASP A 46 14.38 30.81 9.29
CA ASP A 46 13.15 30.10 8.91
C ASP A 46 12.14 31.02 8.17
N SER A 47 12.23 32.33 8.39
CA SER A 47 11.46 33.37 7.69
C SER A 47 11.78 33.43 6.19
N GLY A 48 13.06 33.24 5.83
CA GLY A 48 13.54 33.24 4.44
C GLY A 48 13.31 31.94 3.68
N VAL A 49 12.66 30.95 4.31
CA VAL A 49 12.40 29.65 3.73
C VAL A 49 10.90 29.50 3.42
N ALA A 50 10.58 29.05 2.20
CA ALA A 50 9.20 28.73 1.82
C ALA A 50 8.52 27.81 2.85
N ASN A 51 7.26 28.09 3.19
CA ASN A 51 6.50 27.39 4.24
C ASN A 51 6.52 25.85 4.09
N ARG A 52 6.60 25.33 2.85
CA ARG A 52 6.76 23.89 2.57
C ARG A 52 7.91 23.24 3.36
N TYR A 53 9.03 23.93 3.53
CA TYR A 53 10.22 23.39 4.20
C TYR A 53 10.19 23.56 5.73
N LYS A 54 9.25 24.34 6.28
CA LYS A 54 9.06 24.47 7.74
C LYS A 54 8.51 23.19 8.36
N HIS A 55 7.79 22.38 7.57
CA HIS A 55 7.12 21.16 8.04
C HIS A 55 7.95 19.89 7.83
N GLY A 56 9.18 20.01 7.32
CA GLY A 56 10.06 18.88 7.04
C GLY A 56 9.54 17.94 5.95
N GLN A 57 10.19 16.78 5.80
CA GLN A 57 9.70 15.71 4.92
C GLN A 57 8.65 14.88 5.67
N LEU A 58 7.38 15.23 5.50
CA LEU A 58 6.30 14.38 5.98
C LEU A 58 6.28 13.07 5.19
N ARG A 59 6.35 11.94 5.89
CA ARG A 59 6.18 10.62 5.27
C ARG A 59 4.87 10.60 4.48
N LEU A 60 4.89 10.08 3.26
CA LEU A 60 3.74 10.04 2.36
C LEU A 60 2.50 9.39 3.01
N SER A 61 2.70 8.41 3.89
CA SER A 61 1.62 7.77 4.65
C SER A 61 0.88 8.74 5.59
N ARG A 62 1.62 9.58 6.32
CA ARG A 62 1.04 10.60 7.21
C ARG A 62 0.36 11.70 6.40
N LEU A 63 0.93 12.05 5.26
CA LEU A 63 0.36 13.05 4.36
C LEU A 63 -0.94 12.55 3.72
N ASN A 64 -1.02 11.29 3.30
CA ASN A 64 -2.27 10.67 2.84
C ASN A 64 -3.34 10.68 3.93
N TRP A 65 -2.99 10.37 5.18
CA TRP A 65 -3.90 10.48 6.31
C TRP A 65 -4.34 11.91 6.58
N ALA A 66 -3.42 12.88 6.52
CA ALA A 66 -3.74 14.30 6.69
C ALA A 66 -4.69 14.79 5.58
N VAL A 67 -4.50 14.38 4.33
CA VAL A 67 -5.43 14.70 3.24
C VAL A 67 -6.80 14.07 3.48
N ARG A 68 -6.85 12.81 3.94
CA ARG A 68 -8.12 12.13 4.26
C ARG A 68 -8.89 12.82 5.38
N ILE A 69 -8.21 13.34 6.41
CA ILE A 69 -8.84 13.98 7.57
C ILE A 69 -9.18 15.45 7.29
N PHE A 70 -8.23 16.22 6.75
CA PHE A 70 -8.34 17.68 6.66
C PHE A 70 -8.83 18.19 5.31
N ASN A 71 -8.85 17.33 4.27
CA ASN A 71 -9.31 17.65 2.91
C ASN A 71 -8.88 19.05 2.40
N PRO A 72 -7.57 19.30 2.28
CA PRO A 72 -7.05 20.61 1.90
C PRO A 72 -7.47 21.00 0.48
N ARG A 73 -7.72 22.30 0.25
CA ARG A 73 -8.23 22.84 -1.03
C ARG A 73 -7.27 22.69 -2.24
N GLY A 74 -6.03 22.24 -2.02
CA GLY A 74 -5.00 22.09 -3.05
C GLY A 74 -4.75 20.66 -3.52
N THR A 75 -5.50 19.67 -3.06
CA THR A 75 -5.35 18.27 -3.50
C THR A 75 -6.42 17.90 -4.52
N GLU A 76 -6.00 17.38 -5.67
CA GLU A 76 -6.92 16.97 -6.75
C GLU A 76 -7.75 15.72 -6.40
N THR A 77 -7.29 14.92 -5.44
CA THR A 77 -8.04 13.77 -4.94
C THR A 77 -8.21 13.81 -3.42
N ARG A 78 -9.41 13.42 -2.97
CA ARG A 78 -9.81 13.40 -1.55
C ARG A 78 -9.12 12.32 -0.69
N TRP A 79 -8.45 11.37 -1.35
CA TRP A 79 -7.99 10.14 -0.71
C TRP A 79 -6.47 10.02 -0.63
N PHE A 80 -5.73 10.61 -1.57
CA PHE A 80 -4.28 10.48 -1.64
C PHE A 80 -3.64 11.81 -2.04
N TYR A 81 -2.54 12.16 -1.37
CA TYR A 81 -1.77 13.35 -1.73
C TYR A 81 -0.98 13.15 -3.03
N ALA A 82 -0.39 11.96 -3.19
CA ALA A 82 0.25 11.52 -4.42
C ALA A 82 0.06 10.01 -4.57
N LEU A 83 -0.44 9.60 -5.75
CA LEU A 83 -0.53 8.20 -6.14
C LEU A 83 0.89 7.69 -6.42
N SER A 84 1.55 7.12 -5.42
CA SER A 84 2.79 6.38 -5.68
C SER A 84 2.40 5.05 -6.33
N GLU A 85 2.75 4.84 -7.60
CA GLU A 85 2.54 3.56 -8.30
C GLU A 85 3.13 2.37 -7.52
N SER A 86 4.18 2.60 -6.72
CA SER A 86 4.79 1.60 -5.82
C SER A 86 3.93 1.20 -4.62
N SER A 87 2.83 1.91 -4.36
CA SER A 87 1.92 1.61 -3.24
C SER A 87 1.05 0.41 -3.58
N ILE A 88 0.52 0.33 -4.81
CA ILE A 88 -0.42 -0.73 -5.20
C ILE A 88 0.27 -2.09 -5.15
N SER A 89 1.48 -2.20 -5.71
CA SER A 89 2.24 -3.45 -5.71
C SER A 89 2.54 -3.94 -4.29
N ARG A 90 2.90 -3.04 -3.37
CA ARG A 90 3.15 -3.39 -1.97
C ARG A 90 1.89 -3.82 -1.21
N HIS A 91 0.75 -3.18 -1.45
CA HIS A 91 -0.51 -3.58 -0.82
C HIS A 91 -0.98 -4.94 -1.35
N VAL A 92 -0.86 -5.17 -2.66
CA VAL A 92 -1.18 -6.47 -3.26
C VAL A 92 -0.25 -7.56 -2.71
N GLN A 93 1.06 -7.34 -2.69
CA GLN A 93 2.02 -8.31 -2.14
C GLN A 93 1.75 -8.67 -0.68
N ALA A 94 1.43 -7.67 0.15
CA ALA A 94 1.12 -7.89 1.56
C ALA A 94 -0.20 -8.66 1.74
N ALA A 95 -1.18 -8.49 0.84
CA ALA A 95 -2.46 -9.19 0.89
C ALA A 95 -2.39 -10.61 0.29
N THR A 96 -1.51 -10.88 -0.67
CA THR A 96 -1.42 -12.17 -1.36
C THR A 96 -1.11 -13.33 -0.41
N ALA A 97 -0.18 -13.15 0.53
CA ALA A 97 0.23 -14.20 1.45
C ALA A 97 -0.92 -14.73 2.35
N PRO A 98 -1.63 -13.88 3.12
CA PRO A 98 -2.75 -14.35 3.92
C PRO A 98 -3.92 -14.89 3.08
N LEU A 99 -4.13 -14.38 1.86
CA LEU A 99 -5.17 -14.88 0.96
C LEU A 99 -4.89 -16.31 0.51
N LEU A 100 -3.69 -16.58 0.00
CA LEU A 100 -3.31 -17.92 -0.45
C LEU A 100 -3.38 -18.93 0.71
N PHE A 101 -2.97 -18.52 1.90
CA PHE A 101 -3.05 -19.35 3.09
C PHE A 101 -4.50 -19.66 3.48
N SER A 102 -5.37 -18.64 3.50
CA SER A 102 -6.80 -18.83 3.76
C SER A 102 -7.46 -19.73 2.71
N PHE A 103 -7.13 -19.52 1.43
CA PHE A 103 -7.63 -20.34 0.33
C PHE A 103 -7.21 -21.80 0.48
N ALA A 104 -5.94 -22.06 0.84
CA ALA A 104 -5.44 -23.41 1.06
C ALA A 104 -6.16 -24.11 2.23
N ILE A 105 -6.35 -23.42 3.36
CA ILE A 105 -7.06 -23.98 4.53
C ILE A 105 -8.51 -24.28 4.18
N LEU A 106 -9.20 -23.33 3.52
CA LEU A 106 -10.59 -23.51 3.13
C LEU A 106 -10.74 -24.65 2.13
N SER A 107 -9.87 -24.72 1.11
CA SER A 107 -9.87 -25.80 0.13
C SER A 107 -9.64 -27.16 0.77
N LEU A 108 -8.69 -27.25 1.71
CA LEU A 108 -8.40 -28.48 2.44
C LEU A 108 -9.59 -28.91 3.32
N ALA A 109 -10.19 -27.96 4.05
CA ALA A 109 -11.35 -28.23 4.90
C ALA A 109 -12.56 -28.69 4.08
N LEU A 110 -12.85 -28.03 2.96
CA LEU A 110 -13.92 -28.43 2.05
C LEU A 110 -13.65 -29.80 1.42
N SER A 111 -12.41 -30.10 1.06
CA SER A 111 -12.05 -31.39 0.48
C SER A 111 -12.21 -32.53 1.49
N ALA A 112 -11.75 -32.35 2.74
CA ALA A 112 -11.95 -33.35 3.79
C ALA A 112 -13.43 -33.59 4.10
N MET A 113 -14.22 -32.52 4.04
CA MET A 113 -15.66 -32.56 4.23
C MET A 113 -16.40 -33.30 3.11
N GLN A 114 -15.98 -33.12 1.85
CA GLN A 114 -16.51 -33.88 0.71
C GLN A 114 -16.29 -35.39 0.89
N VAL A 115 -15.15 -35.80 1.45
CA VAL A 115 -14.85 -37.22 1.72
C VAL A 115 -15.83 -37.80 2.75
N ILE A 116 -16.12 -37.07 3.82
CA ILE A 116 -17.07 -37.52 4.86
C ILE A 116 -18.50 -37.61 4.30
N LEU A 117 -18.92 -36.64 3.49
CA LEU A 117 -20.23 -36.65 2.85
C LEU A 117 -20.39 -37.74 1.78
N SER A 118 -19.29 -38.21 1.19
CA SER A 118 -19.30 -39.28 0.19
C SER A 118 -19.22 -40.68 0.79
N THR A 119 -19.02 -40.79 2.11
CA THR A 119 -18.93 -42.07 2.81
C THR A 119 -20.30 -42.42 3.39
N ASP A 120 -20.79 -43.63 3.17
CA ASP A 120 -22.02 -44.12 3.79
C ASP A 120 -21.78 -44.32 5.29
N LEU A 121 -22.33 -43.41 6.11
CA LEU A 121 -22.12 -43.39 7.57
C LEU A 121 -22.76 -44.60 8.28
N SER A 122 -23.62 -45.34 7.59
CA SER A 122 -24.21 -46.60 8.03
C SER A 122 -23.17 -47.73 8.13
N ASP A 123 -22.15 -47.76 7.26
CA ASP A 123 -21.04 -48.72 7.32
C ASP A 123 -20.12 -48.49 8.53
N VAL A 124 -20.13 -47.27 9.10
CA VAL A 124 -19.33 -46.87 10.26
C VAL A 124 -20.11 -47.07 11.58
N GLY A 125 -21.34 -47.57 11.52
CA GLY A 125 -22.18 -47.84 12.70
C GLY A 125 -22.94 -46.62 13.22
N ILE A 126 -23.04 -45.53 12.46
CA ILE A 126 -23.87 -44.37 12.81
C ILE A 126 -25.31 -44.60 12.35
N PRO A 127 -26.32 -44.41 13.20
CA PRO A 127 -27.72 -44.52 12.80
C PRO A 127 -28.07 -43.52 11.68
N GLU A 128 -28.74 -44.01 10.63
CA GLU A 128 -29.29 -43.24 9.50
C GLU A 128 -29.88 -41.85 9.85
N PRO A 129 -30.76 -41.70 10.88
CA PRO A 129 -31.32 -40.38 11.21
C PRO A 129 -30.27 -39.39 11.70
N VAL A 130 -29.23 -39.85 12.39
CA VAL A 130 -28.13 -39.02 12.91
C VAL A 130 -27.18 -38.63 11.76
N GLY A 131 -26.88 -39.57 10.86
CA GLY A 131 -26.06 -39.31 9.67
C GLY A 131 -26.64 -38.22 8.77
N LYS A 132 -27.96 -38.23 8.54
CA LYS A 132 -28.65 -37.18 7.74
C LYS A 132 -28.58 -35.80 8.39
N VAL A 133 -28.70 -35.72 9.71
CA VAL A 133 -28.60 -34.43 10.44
C VAL A 133 -27.18 -33.87 10.34
N ILE A 134 -26.17 -34.72 10.52
CA ILE A 134 -24.76 -34.35 10.38
C ILE A 134 -24.47 -33.84 8.96
N GLY A 135 -24.95 -34.54 7.93
CA GLY A 135 -24.81 -34.13 6.53
C GLY A 135 -25.42 -32.76 6.24
N ASN A 136 -26.62 -32.48 6.76
CA ASN A 136 -27.28 -31.18 6.57
C ASN A 136 -26.55 -30.03 7.26
N ILE A 137 -26.04 -30.22 8.49
CA ILE A 137 -25.25 -29.21 9.21
C ILE A 137 -23.99 -28.88 8.42
N PHE A 138 -23.32 -29.92 7.93
CA PHE A 138 -22.15 -29.77 7.08
C PHE A 138 -22.48 -29.01 5.80
N LEU A 139 -23.56 -29.35 5.09
CA LEU A 139 -23.92 -28.67 3.85
C LEU A 139 -24.12 -27.15 4.07
N VAL A 140 -24.86 -26.76 5.11
CA VAL A 140 -25.07 -25.33 5.46
C VAL A 140 -23.76 -24.63 5.80
N PHE A 141 -22.88 -25.28 6.57
CA PHE A 141 -21.57 -24.74 6.92
C PHE A 141 -20.69 -24.52 5.68
N SER A 142 -20.63 -25.50 4.78
CA SER A 142 -19.87 -25.41 3.53
C SER A 142 -20.38 -24.26 2.64
N LEU A 143 -21.71 -24.15 2.50
CA LEU A 143 -22.33 -23.08 1.74
C LEU A 143 -21.98 -21.70 2.31
N GLY A 144 -22.00 -21.56 3.64
CA GLY A 144 -21.61 -20.33 4.32
C GLY A 144 -20.14 -19.96 4.11
N VAL A 145 -19.24 -20.93 4.23
CA VAL A 145 -17.79 -20.74 4.00
C VAL A 145 -17.50 -20.31 2.56
N ILE A 146 -18.14 -20.95 1.57
CA ILE A 146 -18.01 -20.59 0.15
C ILE A 146 -18.51 -19.16 -0.08
N PHE A 147 -19.66 -18.79 0.51
CA PHE A 147 -20.25 -17.46 0.32
C PHE A 147 -19.40 -16.35 0.92
N ILE A 148 -18.84 -16.58 2.11
CA ILE A 148 -17.90 -15.65 2.77
C ILE A 148 -16.61 -15.55 1.96
N SER A 149 -16.04 -16.68 1.53
CA SER A 149 -14.83 -16.69 0.70
C SER A 149 -15.05 -15.96 -0.63
N ALA A 150 -16.13 -16.24 -1.33
CA ALA A 150 -16.50 -15.55 -2.57
C ALA A 150 -16.69 -14.05 -2.33
N SER A 151 -17.34 -13.65 -1.23
CA SER A 151 -17.47 -12.23 -0.88
C SER A 151 -16.12 -11.56 -0.62
N ILE A 152 -15.18 -12.24 0.05
CA ILE A 152 -13.82 -11.74 0.27
C ILE A 152 -13.09 -11.55 -1.07
N TRP A 153 -13.15 -12.54 -1.96
CA TRP A 153 -12.56 -12.46 -3.31
C TRP A 153 -13.17 -11.34 -4.14
N VAL A 154 -14.50 -11.19 -4.13
CA VAL A 154 -15.20 -10.11 -4.82
C VAL A 154 -14.80 -8.76 -4.27
N LEU A 155 -14.77 -8.58 -2.94
CA LEU A 155 -14.42 -7.30 -2.33
C LEU A 155 -12.96 -6.94 -2.60
N LEU A 156 -12.06 -7.92 -2.58
CA LEU A 156 -10.64 -7.71 -2.85
C LEU A 156 -10.33 -7.38 -4.31
N LEU A 157 -11.10 -7.91 -5.27
CA LEU A 157 -10.96 -7.56 -6.68
C LEU A 157 -11.75 -6.29 -7.04
N ALA A 158 -12.94 -6.09 -6.48
CA ALA A 158 -13.80 -4.96 -6.77
C ALA A 158 -13.17 -3.62 -6.34
N ILE A 159 -12.51 -3.57 -5.18
CA ILE A 159 -11.84 -2.35 -4.70
C ILE A 159 -10.77 -1.83 -5.69
N PRO A 160 -9.77 -2.62 -6.10
CA PRO A 160 -8.77 -2.17 -7.06
C PRO A 160 -9.37 -1.92 -8.46
N SER A 161 -10.31 -2.74 -8.92
CA SER A 161 -11.02 -2.49 -10.19
C SER A 161 -11.75 -1.15 -10.19
N PHE A 162 -12.47 -0.85 -9.09
CA PHE A 162 -13.17 0.42 -8.92
C PHE A 162 -12.20 1.60 -8.92
N VAL A 163 -11.07 1.48 -8.22
CA VAL A 163 -10.03 2.52 -8.19
C VAL A 163 -9.43 2.74 -9.58
N LEU A 164 -9.13 1.68 -10.33
CA LEU A 164 -8.58 1.77 -11.68
C LEU A 164 -9.57 2.40 -12.67
N ILE A 165 -10.84 2.01 -12.62
CA ILE A 165 -11.90 2.59 -13.45
C ILE A 165 -12.05 4.08 -13.14
N TRP A 166 -12.08 4.45 -11.86
CA TRP A 166 -12.13 5.85 -11.45
C TRP A 166 -10.93 6.64 -11.98
N GLN A 167 -9.72 6.08 -11.91
CA GLN A 167 -8.51 6.70 -12.44
C GLN A 167 -8.54 6.87 -13.96
N LEU A 168 -9.01 5.86 -14.69
CA LEU A 168 -9.19 5.91 -16.14
C LEU A 168 -10.18 7.00 -16.55
N ILE A 169 -11.33 7.08 -15.86
CA ILE A 169 -12.34 8.12 -16.10
C ILE A 169 -11.77 9.52 -15.82
N TRP A 170 -11.02 9.67 -14.73
CA TRP A 170 -10.38 10.95 -14.37
C TRP A 170 -9.33 11.38 -15.41
N ALA A 171 -8.47 10.45 -15.84
CA ALA A 171 -7.45 10.70 -16.86
C ALA A 171 -8.08 11.08 -18.21
N LEU A 172 -9.14 10.38 -18.64
CA LEU A 172 -9.86 10.72 -19.87
C LEU A 172 -10.52 12.10 -19.79
N ARG A 173 -11.04 12.49 -18.62
CA ARG A 173 -11.70 13.79 -18.42
C ARG A 173 -10.71 14.97 -18.42
N HIS A 174 -9.44 14.75 -18.06
CA HIS A 174 -8.41 15.80 -17.99
C HIS A 174 -7.43 15.81 -19.17
N LYS A 175 -7.48 14.85 -20.09
CA LYS A 175 -6.63 14.82 -21.30
C LYS A 175 -7.03 15.85 -22.36
N ASN A 176 -8.22 16.46 -22.25
CA ASN A 176 -8.78 17.44 -23.19
C ASN A 176 -8.73 18.90 -22.67
N LYS A 177 -7.86 19.21 -21.71
CA LYS A 177 -7.50 20.58 -21.32
C LYS A 177 -6.00 20.75 -21.41
#